data_AF-A0A6F9CUI8-F1
#
_entry.id   AF-A0A6F9CUI8-F1
#
_cell.length_a   1.000
_cell.length_b   1.000
_cell.length_c   1.000
_cell.angle_alpha   90.00
_cell.angle_beta   90.00
_cell.angle_gamma   90.00
#
_symmetry.space_group_name_H-M   'P 1'
#
loop_
_entity.id
_entity.type
_entity.pdbx_description
1 polymer ?
#
loop_
_entity_poly.entity_id
_entity_poly.type
_entity_poly.pdbx_seq_one_letter_code
_entity_poly.pdbx_strand_id
1 'polypeptide(L)'
;MELHILEHSLKVASIAKEGIQICTHGLIKLAFLPSKTRCKFFSLTETPEDYTIIVDEEGFKELPESEHLSVAEATWLALNVVLGGGSTTNSQPIGVTKIAKSVIAPLADHNISVFMLSTYQTDFILVRERDLPMVMHTLSSEFTLMRVVNGETVAANSLGITNGFVKPKL
;
A
#
# COMPACT_ATOMS: atom_id res chain seq x y z
N MET A 1 -2.16 16.76 10.25
CA MET A 1 -2.88 15.64 9.58
C MET A 1 -2.23 14.35 10.05
N GLU A 2 -2.93 13.23 9.98
CA GLU A 2 -2.35 11.94 10.32
C GLU A 2 -2.05 11.15 9.05
N LEU A 3 -0.90 10.48 9.02
CA LEU A 3 -0.56 9.52 7.98
C LEU A 3 -0.54 8.13 8.61
N HIS A 4 -1.42 7.25 8.17
CA HIS A 4 -1.56 5.90 8.71
C HIS A 4 -0.84 4.93 7.78
N ILE A 5 0.18 4.25 8.31
CA ILE A 5 0.83 3.10 7.67
C ILE A 5 -0.01 1.87 8.00
N LEU A 6 -0.65 1.28 6.99
CA LEU A 6 -1.51 0.12 7.17
C LEU A 6 -0.71 -1.15 7.46
N GLU A 7 -1.35 -2.15 8.07
CA GLU A 7 -0.71 -3.38 8.54
C GLU A 7 -0.43 -4.42 7.43
N HIS A 8 -0.85 -4.14 6.20
CA HIS A 8 -0.80 -5.11 5.10
C HIS A 8 0.47 -4.96 4.26
N SER A 9 1.21 -6.06 4.16
CA SER A 9 2.24 -6.26 3.14
C SER A 9 1.56 -6.67 1.83
N LEU A 10 1.74 -5.88 0.78
CA LEU A 10 1.04 -6.02 -0.49
C LEU A 10 1.99 -6.51 -1.58
N LYS A 11 1.49 -7.43 -2.39
CA LYS A 11 2.07 -7.85 -3.66
C LYS A 11 1.33 -7.18 -4.81
N VAL A 12 2.10 -6.72 -5.79
CA VAL A 12 1.59 -6.23 -7.06
C VAL A 12 1.91 -7.27 -8.12
N ALA A 13 0.89 -7.76 -8.81
CA ALA A 13 1.02 -8.78 -9.84
C ALA A 13 0.19 -8.41 -11.08
N SER A 14 0.52 -9.01 -12.21
CA SER A 14 -0.21 -8.87 -13.46
C SER A 14 -0.49 -10.26 -14.03
N ILE A 15 -1.77 -10.52 -14.34
CA ILE A 15 -2.19 -11.71 -15.07
C ILE A 15 -2.38 -11.33 -16.55
N ALA A 16 -1.66 -12.02 -17.43
CA ALA A 16 -1.85 -11.88 -18.87
C ALA A 16 -3.29 -12.27 -19.29
N LYS A 17 -3.83 -11.65 -20.34
CA LYS A 17 -5.23 -11.85 -20.76
C LYS A 17 -5.57 -13.32 -21.02
N GLU A 18 -4.63 -14.05 -21.61
CA GLU A 18 -4.80 -15.49 -21.90
C GLU A 18 -4.82 -16.35 -20.63
N GLY A 19 -4.17 -15.89 -19.56
CA GLY A 19 -4.04 -16.62 -18.28
C GLY A 19 -5.23 -16.49 -17.32
N ILE A 20 -6.20 -15.62 -17.61
CA ILE A 20 -7.27 -15.28 -16.66
C ILE A 20 -8.10 -16.50 -16.23
N GLN A 21 -8.29 -17.46 -17.13
CA GLN A 21 -9.05 -18.68 -16.85
C GLN A 21 -8.42 -19.50 -15.72
N ILE A 22 -7.09 -19.59 -15.70
CA ILE A 22 -6.33 -20.35 -14.69
C ILE A 22 -6.46 -19.68 -13.31
N CYS A 23 -6.50 -18.35 -13.27
CA CYS A 23 -6.63 -17.57 -12.04
C CYS A 23 -8.09 -17.41 -11.56
N THR A 24 -9.08 -17.74 -12.39
CA THR A 24 -10.51 -17.45 -12.13
C THR A 24 -10.98 -18.00 -10.79
N HIS A 25 -10.62 -19.23 -10.44
CA HIS A 25 -11.03 -19.82 -9.15
C HIS A 25 -10.50 -19.01 -7.95
N GLY A 26 -9.22 -18.62 -7.97
CA GLY A 26 -8.61 -17.77 -6.94
C GLY A 26 -9.27 -16.40 -6.87
N LEU A 27 -9.47 -15.77 -8.03
CA LEU A 27 -10.11 -14.45 -8.13
C LEU A 27 -11.55 -14.44 -7.60
N ILE A 28 -12.36 -15.44 -7.94
CA ILE A 28 -13.73 -15.57 -7.42
C ILE A 28 -13.72 -15.76 -5.91
N LYS A 29 -12.78 -16.56 -5.38
CA LYS A 29 -12.66 -16.74 -3.93
C LYS A 29 -12.32 -15.42 -3.22
N LEU A 30 -11.34 -14.67 -3.75
CA LEU A 30 -10.93 -13.37 -3.21
C LEU A 30 -12.04 -12.32 -3.28
N ALA A 31 -12.75 -12.25 -4.41
CA ALA A 31 -13.75 -11.21 -4.63
C ALA A 31 -15.08 -11.46 -3.91
N PHE A 32 -15.51 -12.73 -3.78
CA PHE A 32 -16.89 -13.04 -3.42
C PHE A 32 -17.04 -13.98 -2.20
N LEU A 33 -15.97 -14.62 -1.74
CA LEU A 33 -16.03 -15.64 -0.68
C LEU A 33 -15.17 -15.25 0.53
N PRO A 34 -15.48 -14.15 1.24
CA PRO A 34 -14.65 -13.64 2.34
C PRO A 34 -14.50 -14.64 3.50
N SER A 35 -15.43 -15.58 3.67
CA SER A 35 -15.31 -16.65 4.67
C SER A 35 -14.34 -17.78 4.29
N LYS A 36 -13.81 -17.76 3.06
CA LYS A 36 -12.94 -18.80 2.49
C LYS A 36 -11.49 -18.35 2.33
N THR A 37 -11.17 -17.11 2.66
CA THR A 37 -9.82 -16.54 2.60
C THR A 37 -9.57 -15.66 3.83
N ARG A 38 -8.30 -15.47 4.18
CA ARG A 38 -7.88 -14.49 5.20
C ARG A 38 -7.45 -13.14 4.59
N CYS A 39 -7.59 -12.99 3.29
CA CYS A 39 -7.32 -11.76 2.57
C CYS A 39 -8.15 -10.60 3.14
N LYS A 40 -7.48 -9.49 3.43
CA LYS A 40 -8.04 -8.23 3.92
C LYS A 40 -7.82 -7.08 2.94
N PHE A 41 -6.86 -7.19 2.04
CA PHE A 41 -6.61 -6.22 0.97
C PHE A 41 -6.62 -6.91 -0.40
N PHE A 42 -7.58 -6.55 -1.24
CA PHE A 42 -7.69 -7.06 -2.61
C PHE A 42 -8.17 -5.95 -3.54
N SER A 43 -7.43 -5.74 -4.62
CA SER A 43 -7.79 -4.90 -5.75
C SER A 43 -7.49 -5.66 -7.04
N LEU A 44 -8.45 -5.64 -7.96
CA LEU A 44 -8.34 -6.19 -9.30
C LEU A 44 -8.74 -5.08 -10.28
N THR A 45 -7.84 -4.76 -11.20
CA THR A 45 -8.09 -3.78 -12.25
C THR A 45 -7.86 -4.44 -13.59
N GLU A 46 -8.89 -4.49 -14.42
CA GLU A 46 -8.77 -4.92 -15.81
C GLU A 46 -8.30 -3.75 -16.67
N THR A 47 -7.26 -3.98 -17.48
CA THR A 47 -6.77 -3.06 -18.51
C THR A 47 -6.94 -3.72 -19.89
N PRO A 48 -6.74 -3.04 -21.03
CA PRO A 48 -6.64 -3.71 -22.32
C PRO A 48 -5.53 -4.77 -22.37
N GLU A 49 -4.44 -4.54 -21.64
CA GLU A 49 -3.21 -5.34 -21.70
C GLU A 49 -3.24 -6.55 -20.75
N ASP A 50 -3.85 -6.41 -19.57
CA ASP A 50 -3.75 -7.39 -18.49
C ASP A 50 -4.88 -7.30 -17.45
N TYR A 51 -4.71 -8.07 -16.37
CA TYR A 51 -5.40 -7.86 -15.09
C TYR A 51 -4.36 -7.57 -14.02
N THR A 52 -4.30 -6.31 -13.58
CA THR A 52 -3.44 -5.89 -12.47
C THR A 52 -4.09 -6.26 -11.14
N ILE A 53 -3.32 -6.90 -10.26
CA ILE A 53 -3.74 -7.31 -8.92
C ILE A 53 -2.85 -6.64 -7.89
N ILE A 54 -3.50 -6.10 -6.86
CA ILE A 54 -2.85 -5.67 -5.62
C ILE A 54 -3.51 -6.44 -4.50
N VAL A 55 -2.75 -7.29 -3.82
CA VAL A 55 -3.28 -8.23 -2.84
C VAL A 55 -2.34 -8.38 -1.66
N ASP A 56 -2.86 -8.59 -0.46
CA ASP A 56 -2.02 -8.94 0.68
C ASP A 56 -1.42 -10.36 0.58
N GLU A 57 -0.48 -10.69 1.46
CA GLU A 57 0.20 -11.98 1.48
C GLU A 57 -0.73 -13.19 1.64
N GLU A 58 -1.86 -13.03 2.34
CA GLU A 58 -2.82 -14.12 2.54
C GLU A 58 -3.65 -14.34 1.27
N GLY A 59 -4.09 -13.28 0.62
CA GLY A 59 -4.79 -13.39 -0.65
C GLY A 59 -3.89 -13.82 -1.81
N PHE A 60 -2.60 -13.46 -1.79
CA PHE A 60 -1.63 -13.89 -2.80
C PHE A 60 -1.51 -15.41 -2.88
N LYS A 61 -1.65 -16.12 -1.74
CA LYS A 61 -1.63 -17.60 -1.66
C LYS A 61 -2.79 -18.27 -2.40
N GLU A 62 -3.84 -17.52 -2.74
CA GLU A 62 -4.99 -18.03 -3.49
C GLU A 62 -4.76 -18.01 -5.01
N LEU A 63 -3.70 -17.35 -5.47
CA LEU A 63 -3.33 -17.29 -6.89
C LEU A 63 -2.41 -18.47 -7.24
N PRO A 64 -2.65 -19.16 -8.37
CA PRO A 64 -1.79 -20.26 -8.81
C PRO A 64 -0.46 -19.74 -9.36
N GLU A 65 0.61 -20.50 -9.16
CA GLU A 65 1.86 -20.31 -9.91
C GLU A 65 1.61 -20.62 -11.40
N SER A 66 1.98 -19.69 -12.28
CA SER A 66 1.72 -19.78 -13.72
C SER A 66 2.68 -18.87 -14.48
N GLU A 67 3.04 -19.24 -15.70
CA GLU A 67 3.81 -18.38 -16.61
C GLU A 67 3.04 -17.11 -17.01
N HIS A 68 1.72 -17.12 -16.89
CA HIS A 68 0.86 -15.96 -17.17
C HIS A 68 0.71 -15.01 -15.98
N LEU A 69 1.29 -15.34 -14.81
CA LEU A 69 1.26 -14.49 -13.62
C LEU A 69 2.65 -13.91 -13.39
N SER A 70 2.80 -12.61 -13.64
CA SER A 70 4.01 -11.86 -13.32
C SER A 70 3.85 -11.13 -11.98
N VAL A 71 4.88 -11.13 -11.15
CA VAL A 71 4.83 -10.55 -9.80
C VAL A 71 5.97 -9.57 -9.66
N ALA A 72 5.67 -8.34 -9.22
CA ALA A 72 6.68 -7.36 -8.92
C ALA A 72 7.56 -7.84 -7.75
N GLU A 73 8.87 -7.64 -7.86
CA GLU A 73 9.84 -8.07 -6.84
C GLU A 73 9.57 -7.40 -5.48
N ALA A 74 9.13 -6.14 -5.50
CA ALA A 74 8.93 -5.35 -4.29
C ALA A 74 7.67 -5.78 -3.52
N THR A 75 7.80 -5.84 -2.20
CA THR A 75 6.66 -5.76 -1.27
C THR A 75 6.32 -4.29 -1.02
N TRP A 76 5.03 -3.99 -0.98
CA TRP A 76 4.49 -2.65 -0.83
C TRP A 76 3.72 -2.49 0.47
N LEU A 77 3.75 -1.29 1.05
CA LEU A 77 2.94 -0.89 2.19
C LEU A 77 1.98 0.19 1.74
N ALA A 78 0.73 0.10 2.17
CA ALA A 78 -0.27 1.13 1.91
C ALA A 78 -0.23 2.23 2.98
N LEU A 79 -0.18 3.48 2.51
CA LEU A 79 -0.34 4.68 3.32
C LEU A 79 -1.74 5.26 3.08
N ASN A 80 -2.39 5.72 4.14
CA ASN A 80 -3.67 6.41 4.08
C ASN A 80 -3.57 7.75 4.83
N VAL A 81 -4.01 8.84 4.20
CA VAL A 81 -3.99 10.18 4.82
C VAL A 81 -5.34 10.47 5.44
N VAL A 82 -5.37 10.75 6.74
CA VAL A 82 -6.59 11.03 7.50
C VAL A 82 -6.55 12.45 8.05
N LEU A 83 -7.65 13.20 7.89
CA LEU A 83 -7.81 14.48 8.58
C LEU A 83 -8.04 14.21 10.07
N GLY A 84 -7.10 14.63 10.91
CA GLY A 84 -7.27 14.62 12.35
C GLY A 84 -8.38 15.57 12.77
N GLY A 85 -9.53 15.02 13.14
CA GLY A 85 -10.64 15.71 13.78
C GLY A 85 -11.32 14.71 14.71
N GLY A 86 -11.35 15.00 16.01
CA GLY A 86 -11.75 14.05 17.04
C GLY A 86 -13.11 13.38 16.81
N SER A 87 -13.23 12.17 17.34
CA SER A 87 -14.38 11.24 17.32
C SER A 87 -14.29 10.13 16.26
N THR A 88 -14.22 8.91 16.78
CA THR A 88 -13.89 7.62 16.16
C THR A 88 -14.95 7.06 15.19
N THR A 89 -15.72 7.89 14.48
CA THR A 89 -16.82 7.35 13.64
C THR A 89 -17.02 7.97 12.26
N ASN A 90 -16.36 9.06 11.87
CA ASN A 90 -16.58 9.67 10.54
C ASN A 90 -15.34 10.38 9.97
N SER A 91 -14.25 9.64 9.71
CA SER A 91 -13.13 10.17 8.92
C SER A 91 -13.59 10.41 7.47
N GLN A 92 -13.79 11.67 7.09
CA GLN A 92 -14.05 12.03 5.69
C GLN A 92 -12.78 11.80 4.86
N PRO A 93 -12.88 11.08 3.73
CA PRO A 93 -11.72 10.85 2.90
C PRO A 93 -11.22 12.13 2.25
N ILE A 94 -9.89 12.29 2.27
CA ILE A 94 -9.21 13.37 1.56
C ILE A 94 -9.03 12.92 0.11
N GLY A 95 -9.66 13.60 -0.84
CA GLY A 95 -9.42 13.32 -2.25
C GLY A 95 -7.98 13.64 -2.70
N VAL A 96 -7.53 12.89 -3.72
CA VAL A 96 -6.21 12.91 -4.39
C VAL A 96 -5.56 14.30 -4.49
N THR A 97 -6.34 15.34 -4.80
CA THR A 97 -5.82 16.69 -5.05
C THR A 97 -5.08 17.30 -3.86
N LYS A 98 -5.47 16.98 -2.62
CA LYS A 98 -4.76 17.45 -1.42
C LYS A 98 -3.53 16.60 -1.09
N ILE A 99 -3.56 15.31 -1.46
CA ILE A 99 -2.49 14.33 -1.23
C ILE A 99 -1.32 14.54 -2.22
N ALA A 100 -1.61 14.97 -3.44
CA ALA A 100 -0.58 15.15 -4.47
C ALA A 100 0.53 16.14 -4.07
N LYS A 101 0.21 17.21 -3.35
CA LYS A 101 1.20 18.20 -2.91
C LYS A 101 1.91 17.82 -1.62
N SER A 102 1.19 17.29 -0.63
CA SER A 102 1.75 17.03 0.70
C SER A 102 2.41 15.66 0.82
N VAL A 103 2.14 14.73 -0.11
CA VAL A 103 2.74 13.39 -0.06
C VAL A 103 3.51 13.07 -1.34
N ILE A 104 2.88 13.17 -2.51
CA ILE A 104 3.51 12.69 -3.76
C ILE A 104 4.75 13.52 -4.11
N ALA A 105 4.66 14.85 -4.07
CA ALA A 105 5.80 15.72 -4.41
C ALA A 105 7.01 15.53 -3.47
N PRO A 106 6.86 15.56 -2.13
CA PRO A 106 7.99 15.29 -1.22
C PRO A 106 8.64 13.92 -1.42
N LEU A 107 7.84 12.87 -1.67
CA LEU A 107 8.35 11.53 -1.95
C LEU A 107 9.13 11.48 -3.27
N ALA A 108 8.63 12.16 -4.31
CA ALA A 108 9.30 12.26 -5.60
C ALA A 108 10.64 13.01 -5.50
N ASP A 109 10.70 14.10 -4.73
CA ASP A 109 11.94 14.87 -4.49
C ASP A 109 13.04 14.03 -3.84
N HIS A 110 12.66 12.95 -3.15
CA HIS A 110 13.57 11.98 -2.52
C HIS A 110 13.74 10.68 -3.33
N ASN A 111 13.30 10.66 -4.60
CA ASN A 111 13.36 9.50 -5.50
C ASN A 111 12.64 8.24 -4.98
N ILE A 112 11.57 8.42 -4.20
CA ILE A 112 10.74 7.32 -3.71
C ILE A 112 9.63 7.05 -4.72
N SER A 113 9.63 5.82 -5.27
CA SER A 113 8.57 5.37 -6.17
C SER A 113 7.29 5.10 -5.39
N VAL A 114 6.17 5.54 -5.94
CA VAL A 114 4.84 5.29 -5.37
C VAL A 114 3.93 4.61 -6.38
N PHE A 115 2.95 3.86 -5.89
CA PHE A 115 1.81 3.39 -6.67
C PHE A 115 0.54 3.99 -6.08
N MET A 116 -0.30 4.62 -6.90
CA MET A 116 -1.54 5.24 -6.45
C MET A 116 -2.72 4.30 -6.66
N LEU A 117 -3.51 4.08 -5.60
CA LEU A 117 -4.76 3.33 -5.68
C LEU A 117 -5.89 4.17 -5.08
N SER A 118 -6.62 4.84 -5.95
CA SER A 118 -7.85 5.55 -5.61
C SER A 118 -9.04 4.59 -5.58
N THR A 119 -9.85 4.68 -4.53
CA THR A 119 -11.10 3.92 -4.39
C THR A 119 -12.27 4.88 -4.22
N TYR A 120 -13.49 4.36 -4.13
CA TYR A 120 -14.64 5.19 -3.76
C TYR A 120 -14.48 5.79 -2.36
N GLN A 121 -13.92 5.02 -1.42
CA GLN A 121 -13.84 5.42 -0.02
C GLN A 121 -12.64 6.29 0.29
N THR A 122 -11.47 6.07 -0.29
CA THR A 122 -10.24 6.82 0.02
C THR A 122 -9.16 6.59 -1.04
N ASP A 123 -8.07 7.33 -0.92
CA ASP A 123 -6.86 7.19 -1.73
C ASP A 123 -5.74 6.52 -0.93
N PHE A 124 -5.22 5.42 -1.47
CA PHE A 124 -4.03 4.76 -0.94
C PHE A 124 -2.80 5.12 -1.75
N ILE A 125 -1.69 5.35 -1.03
CA ILE A 125 -0.37 5.55 -1.62
C ILE A 125 0.48 4.37 -1.20
N LEU A 126 0.86 3.55 -2.16
CA LEU A 126 1.69 2.39 -1.91
C LEU A 126 3.16 2.79 -2.06
N VAL A 127 3.96 2.49 -1.04
CA VAL A 127 5.42 2.67 -1.04
C VAL A 127 6.08 1.31 -0.88
N ARG A 128 7.28 1.13 -1.43
CA ARG A 128 8.03 -0.11 -1.21
C ARG A 128 8.43 -0.19 0.25
N GLU A 129 8.31 -1.37 0.86
CA GLU A 129 8.64 -1.58 2.27
C GLU A 129 10.06 -1.12 2.62
N ARG A 130 11.03 -1.38 1.74
CA ARG A 130 12.43 -0.96 1.89
C ARG A 130 12.64 0.56 1.98
N ASP A 131 11.72 1.35 1.41
CA ASP A 131 11.81 2.81 1.37
C ASP A 131 11.12 3.44 2.60
N LEU A 132 10.44 2.65 3.44
CA LEU A 132 9.69 3.13 4.61
C LEU A 132 10.50 4.05 5.54
N PRO A 133 11.78 3.78 5.87
CA PRO A 133 12.63 4.70 6.61
C PRO A 133 12.66 6.12 6.03
N MET A 134 12.87 6.24 4.71
CA MET A 134 12.96 7.53 4.04
C MET A 134 11.57 8.16 3.95
N VAL A 135 10.52 7.38 3.66
CA VAL A 135 9.13 7.87 3.66
C VAL A 135 8.78 8.51 5.01
N MET A 136 9.07 7.83 6.12
CA MET A 136 8.82 8.38 7.46
C MET A 136 9.63 9.65 7.71
N HIS A 137 10.91 9.66 7.34
CA HIS A 137 11.74 10.85 7.49
C HIS A 137 11.17 12.04 6.70
N THR A 138 10.89 11.85 5.41
CA THR A 138 10.38 12.86 4.48
C THR A 138 9.03 13.43 4.92
N LEU A 139 8.12 12.60 5.44
CA LEU A 139 6.75 13.02 5.78
C LEU A 139 6.56 13.41 7.24
N SER A 140 7.55 13.17 8.12
CA SER A 140 7.44 13.46 9.56
C SER A 140 7.26 14.93 9.91
N SER A 141 7.68 15.85 9.05
CA SER A 141 7.51 17.29 9.27
C SER A 141 6.07 17.79 9.04
N GLU A 142 5.29 17.08 8.23
CA GLU A 142 3.93 17.49 7.84
C GLU A 142 2.84 16.64 8.51
N PHE A 143 3.16 15.41 8.90
CA PHE A 143 2.20 14.43 9.39
C PHE A 143 2.58 13.85 10.75
N THR A 144 1.56 13.67 11.60
CA THR A 144 1.67 12.73 12.71
C THR A 144 1.62 11.32 12.12
N LEU A 145 2.74 10.60 12.24
CA LEU A 145 2.86 9.26 11.68
C LEU A 145 2.24 8.23 12.63
N MET A 146 1.30 7.46 12.11
CA MET A 146 0.59 6.40 12.81
C MET A 146 0.82 5.08 12.09
N ARG A 147 0.80 3.97 12.82
CA ARG A 147 0.85 2.62 12.29
C ARG A 147 -0.34 1.83 12.79
N VAL A 148 -0.96 1.05 11.91
CA VAL A 148 -1.99 0.10 12.29
C VAL A 148 -1.30 -1.22 12.66
N VAL A 149 -1.62 -1.77 13.82
CA VAL A 149 -1.13 -3.06 14.32
C VAL A 149 -2.28 -3.83 14.93
N ASN A 150 -2.62 -4.99 14.37
CA ASN A 150 -3.77 -5.80 14.76
C ASN A 150 -5.09 -5.00 14.72
N GLY A 151 -5.23 -4.10 13.75
CA GLY A 151 -6.37 -3.20 13.63
C GLY A 151 -6.38 -2.00 14.59
N GLU A 152 -5.39 -1.85 15.47
CA GLU A 152 -5.27 -0.70 16.37
C GLU A 152 -4.27 0.33 15.84
N THR A 153 -4.63 1.61 15.90
CA THR A 153 -3.78 2.72 15.48
C THR A 153 -2.85 3.13 16.62
N VAL A 154 -1.55 2.95 16.43
CA VAL A 154 -0.49 3.36 17.38
C VAL A 154 0.42 4.41 16.76
N ALA A 155 1.07 5.24 17.59
CA ALA A 155 2.08 6.17 17.09
C ALA A 155 3.21 5.38 16.41
N ALA A 156 3.59 5.79 15.20
CA ALA A 156 4.78 5.28 14.54
C ALA A 156 5.99 5.94 15.21
N ASN A 157 6.31 5.50 16.43
CA ASN A 157 7.55 5.90 17.09
C ASN A 157 8.69 5.61 16.13
N SER A 158 9.61 6.57 15.99
CA SER A 158 10.82 6.42 15.21
C SER A 158 11.52 5.13 15.65
N LEU A 159 11.31 4.06 14.88
CA LEU A 159 12.15 2.88 14.92
C LEU A 159 13.58 3.40 14.97
N GLY A 160 14.39 2.90 15.91
CA GLY A 160 15.74 3.36 16.19
C GLY A 160 16.69 3.22 14.99
N ILE A 161 16.45 4.01 13.95
CA ILE A 161 17.32 4.22 12.81
C ILE A 161 18.36 5.21 13.32
N THR A 162 19.39 4.63 13.93
CA THR A 162 20.68 5.31 14.02
C THR A 162 21.06 5.67 12.59
N ASN A 163 21.06 6.97 12.30
CA ASN A 163 21.42 7.57 11.03
C ASN A 163 22.61 6.85 10.39
N GLY A 164 22.32 5.98 9.41
CA GLY A 164 23.31 5.32 8.54
C GLY A 164 24.02 6.29 7.58
N PHE A 165 24.06 7.58 7.92
CA PHE A 165 24.91 8.55 7.27
C PHE A 165 26.36 8.28 7.69
N VAL A 166 27.03 7.40 6.95
CA VAL A 166 28.49 7.34 6.96
C VAL A 166 28.97 8.69 6.43
N LYS A 167 29.46 9.56 7.32
CA LYS A 167 30.24 10.73 6.92
C LYS A 167 31.47 10.24 6.11
N PRO A 168 31.79 10.85 4.96
CA PRO A 168 33.06 10.56 4.29
C PRO A 168 34.20 10.94 5.24
N LYS A 169 35.17 10.04 5.41
CA LYS A 169 36.38 10.31 6.19
C LYS A 169 37.16 11.42 5.47
N LEU A 170 37.42 12.52 6.18
CA LEU A 170 38.52 13.44 5.85
C LEU A 170 39.85 12.73 6.12
#